data_AF-A0A852B814-F1
#
_entry.id   AF-A0A852B814-F1
#
_cell.length_a   1.000
_cell.length_b   1.000
_cell.length_c   1.000
_cell.angle_alpha   90.00
_cell.angle_beta   90.00
_cell.angle_gamma   90.00
#
_symmetry.space_group_name_H-M   'P 1'
#
loop_
_entity.id
_entity.type
_entity.pdbx_description
1 polymer ?
#
loop_
_entity_poly.entity_id
_entity_poly.type
_entity_poly.pdbx_seq_one_letter_code
_entity_poly.pdbx_strand_id
1 'polypeptide(L)'
;LSDCLACDSCMTLEEGARVFQQNQKEFFRILNLNKKCDTSKHKVLAVSLCPQSLPYFAAKFNLSVNEAAKRLCGFLKSLGVHYVFDTTIAADFSILESQREFVQRYQRRNQEEHALPMFASACPG
;
A
#
# COMPACT_ATOMS: atom_id res chain seq x y z
N LEU A 1 -15.20 23.63 0.94
CA LEU A 1 -14.90 22.25 1.33
C LEU A 1 -14.34 21.52 0.11
N SER A 2 -13.17 21.96 -0.37
CA SER A 2 -12.64 21.59 -1.70
C SER A 2 -11.11 21.47 -1.71
N ASP A 3 -10.51 21.06 -0.60
CA ASP A 3 -9.07 20.77 -0.58
C ASP A 3 -8.90 19.28 -0.87
N CYS A 4 -9.01 18.94 -2.16
CA CYS A 4 -8.57 17.65 -2.65
C CYS A 4 -7.04 17.61 -2.55
N LEU A 5 -6.50 16.67 -1.79
CA LEU A 5 -5.05 16.45 -1.62
C LEU A 5 -4.42 15.73 -2.83
N ALA A 6 -5.23 15.40 -3.84
CA ALA A 6 -4.81 14.74 -5.08
C ALA A 6 -5.66 15.24 -6.27
N CYS A 7 -5.56 16.54 -6.59
CA CYS A 7 -6.21 17.09 -7.78
C CYS A 7 -5.45 16.75 -9.07
N ASP A 8 -6.13 16.83 -10.22
CA ASP A 8 -5.56 16.59 -11.55
C ASP A 8 -4.38 17.54 -11.90
N SER A 9 -4.21 18.62 -11.14
CA SER A 9 -3.07 19.55 -11.25
C SER A 9 -1.85 19.15 -10.38
N CYS A 10 -2.01 18.22 -9.42
CA CYS A 10 -0.92 17.71 -8.58
C CYS A 10 -0.40 16.34 -9.02
N MET A 11 -1.18 15.58 -9.79
CA MET A 11 -0.71 14.32 -10.39
C MET A 11 -0.28 14.54 -11.83
N THR A 12 0.90 14.04 -12.18
CA THR A 12 1.31 13.92 -13.58
C THR A 12 0.41 12.93 -14.32
N LEU A 13 0.31 13.06 -15.64
CA LEU A 13 -0.45 12.11 -16.47
C LEU A 13 0.01 10.65 -16.27
N GLU A 14 1.30 10.44 -16.03
CA GLU A 14 1.87 9.13 -15.74
C GLU A 14 1.42 8.59 -14.37
N GLU A 15 1.41 9.43 -13.33
CA GLU A 15 0.90 9.06 -12.00
C GLU A 15 -0.59 8.75 -12.06
N GLY A 16 -1.38 9.57 -12.77
CA GLY A 16 -2.81 9.31 -12.99
C GLY A 16 -3.05 7.98 -13.70
N ALA A 17 -2.24 7.65 -14.73
CA ALA A 17 -2.32 6.36 -15.42
C ALA A 17 -1.97 5.18 -14.49
N ARG A 18 -0.99 5.33 -13.59
CA ARG A 18 -0.63 4.30 -12.60
C ARG A 18 -1.72 4.09 -11.55
N VAL A 19 -2.29 5.17 -11.03
CA VAL A 19 -3.44 5.09 -10.09
C VAL A 19 -4.62 4.40 -10.78
N PHE A 20 -4.91 4.77 -12.04
CA PHE A 20 -5.93 4.09 -12.82
C PHE A 20 -5.63 2.60 -12.98
N GLN A 21 -4.38 2.20 -13.22
CA GLN A 21 -4.03 0.77 -13.33
C GLN A 21 -4.25 -0.01 -12.01
N GLN A 22 -4.27 0.66 -10.87
CA GLN A 22 -4.59 0.07 -9.56
C GLN A 22 -6.09 0.00 -9.28
N ASN A 23 -6.94 0.43 -10.21
CA ASN A 23 -8.38 0.38 -10.04
C ASN A 23 -8.91 -1.07 -10.07
N GLN A 24 -10.05 -1.29 -9.41
CA GLN A 24 -10.68 -2.61 -9.30
C GLN A 24 -11.10 -3.20 -10.66
N LYS A 25 -11.56 -2.38 -11.62
CA LYS A 25 -11.98 -2.83 -12.95
C LYS A 25 -10.79 -3.38 -13.74
N GLU A 26 -9.64 -2.72 -13.67
CA GLU A 26 -8.40 -3.15 -14.31
C GLU A 26 -7.89 -4.45 -13.68
N PHE A 27 -7.92 -4.53 -12.35
CA PHE A 27 -7.59 -5.76 -11.62
C PHE A 27 -8.41 -6.97 -12.13
N PHE A 28 -9.74 -6.83 -12.21
CA PHE A 28 -10.60 -7.90 -12.74
C PHE A 28 -10.41 -8.14 -14.24
N ARG A 29 -10.08 -7.11 -15.03
CA ARG A 29 -9.76 -7.26 -16.45
C ARG A 29 -8.55 -8.17 -16.62
N ILE A 30 -7.47 -7.95 -15.86
CA ILE A 30 -6.27 -8.79 -15.93
C ILE A 30 -6.55 -10.22 -15.46
N LEU A 31 -7.29 -10.40 -14.36
CA LEU A 31 -7.71 -11.73 -13.90
C LEU A 31 -8.47 -12.50 -14.98
N ASN A 32 -9.41 -11.85 -15.66
CA ASN A 32 -10.20 -12.46 -16.72
C ASN A 32 -9.38 -12.77 -17.97
N LEU A 33 -8.38 -11.95 -18.29
CA LEU A 33 -7.45 -12.23 -19.39
C LEU A 33 -6.60 -13.47 -19.09
N ASN A 34 -6.02 -13.55 -17.88
CA ASN A 34 -5.23 -14.72 -17.46
C ASN A 34 -6.06 -16.02 -17.53
N LYS A 35 -7.37 -15.98 -17.26
CA LYS A 35 -8.24 -17.17 -17.39
C LYS A 35 -8.47 -17.64 -18.82
N LYS A 36 -8.23 -16.78 -19.82
CA LYS A 36 -8.52 -17.04 -21.24
C LYS A 36 -7.28 -17.28 -22.10
N CYS A 37 -6.08 -17.01 -21.57
CA CYS A 37 -4.83 -17.17 -22.29
C CYS A 37 -3.95 -18.25 -21.67
N ASP A 38 -2.99 -18.74 -22.47
CA ASP A 38 -1.94 -19.65 -22.01
C ASP A 38 -1.14 -19.04 -20.86
N THR A 39 -0.64 -19.90 -19.97
CA THR A 39 0.17 -19.51 -18.80
C THR A 39 1.40 -18.69 -19.17
N SER A 40 1.97 -18.86 -20.36
CA SER A 40 3.08 -18.06 -20.88
C SER A 40 2.73 -16.59 -21.12
N LYS A 41 1.44 -16.25 -21.21
CA LYS A 41 0.92 -14.89 -21.40
C LYS A 41 0.32 -14.30 -20.12
N HIS A 42 0.41 -15.02 -19.00
CA HIS A 42 -0.15 -14.55 -17.74
C HIS A 42 0.60 -13.33 -17.24
N LYS A 43 -0.16 -12.29 -16.86
CA LYS A 43 0.41 -11.20 -16.08
C LYS A 43 0.49 -11.60 -14.62
N VAL A 44 1.64 -11.35 -14.00
CA VAL A 44 1.81 -11.55 -12.56
C VAL A 44 1.01 -10.50 -11.80
N LEU A 45 0.15 -10.97 -10.91
CA LEU A 45 -0.66 -10.13 -10.04
C LEU A 45 -0.16 -10.25 -8.60
N ALA A 46 0.27 -9.12 -8.06
CA ALA A 46 0.62 -8.96 -6.65
C ALA A 46 -0.37 -7.99 -6.00
N VAL A 47 -0.84 -8.32 -4.80
CA VAL A 47 -1.73 -7.49 -3.99
C VAL A 47 -1.04 -7.16 -2.67
N SER A 48 -1.07 -5.88 -2.31
CA SER A 48 -0.57 -5.38 -1.04
C SER A 48 -1.75 -5.03 -0.13
N LEU A 49 -1.79 -5.62 1.06
CA LEU A 49 -2.81 -5.38 2.07
C LEU A 49 -2.35 -4.28 3.02
N CYS A 50 -3.17 -3.25 3.25
CA CYS A 50 -2.84 -2.21 4.22
C CYS A 50 -2.87 -2.79 5.66
N PRO A 51 -2.04 -2.27 6.59
CA PRO A 51 -1.91 -2.85 7.94
C PRO A 51 -3.24 -2.84 8.72
N GLN A 52 -4.12 -1.90 8.41
CA GLN A 52 -5.42 -1.74 9.06
C GLN A 52 -6.48 -2.71 8.52
N SER A 53 -6.30 -3.30 7.33
CA SER A 53 -7.28 -4.21 6.73
C SER A 53 -7.49 -5.47 7.57
N LEU A 54 -6.39 -6.06 8.06
CA LEU A 54 -6.46 -7.34 8.78
C LEU A 54 -7.19 -7.20 10.13
N PRO A 55 -6.87 -6.23 11.00
CA PRO A 55 -7.64 -5.97 12.22
C PRO A 55 -9.10 -5.63 11.92
N TYR A 56 -9.38 -4.84 10.87
CA TYR A 56 -10.75 -4.52 10.48
C TYR A 56 -11.57 -5.78 10.16
N PHE A 57 -11.05 -6.66 9.30
CA PHE A 57 -11.74 -7.89 8.93
C PHE A 57 -11.82 -8.88 10.10
N ALA A 58 -10.80 -8.94 10.95
CA ALA A 58 -10.82 -9.74 12.17
C ALA A 58 -11.99 -9.32 13.08
N ALA A 59 -12.11 -8.02 13.38
CA ALA A 59 -13.20 -7.49 14.19
C ALA A 59 -14.57 -7.71 13.51
N LYS A 60 -14.68 -7.43 12.21
CA LYS A 60 -15.93 -7.54 11.46
C LYS A 60 -16.49 -8.96 11.40
N PHE A 61 -15.63 -9.96 11.28
CA PHE A 61 -16.03 -11.36 11.14
C PHE A 61 -15.85 -12.18 12.42
N ASN A 62 -15.52 -11.54 13.54
CA ASN A 62 -15.25 -12.17 14.82
C ASN A 62 -14.18 -13.29 14.71
N LEU A 63 -13.08 -12.96 14.04
CA LEU A 63 -11.93 -13.83 13.80
C LEU A 63 -10.70 -13.29 14.52
N SER A 64 -9.68 -14.13 14.71
CA SER A 64 -8.34 -13.64 14.99
C SER A 64 -7.73 -12.94 13.76
N VAL A 65 -6.77 -12.05 13.98
CA VAL A 65 -6.01 -11.38 12.88
C VAL A 65 -5.33 -12.41 11.97
N ASN A 66 -4.82 -13.51 12.54
CA ASN A 66 -4.18 -14.58 11.78
C ASN A 66 -5.18 -15.31 10.86
N GLU A 67 -6.39 -15.60 11.35
CA GLU A 67 -7.45 -16.20 10.55
C GLU A 67 -7.95 -15.24 9.46
N ALA A 68 -8.12 -13.96 9.78
CA ALA A 68 -8.48 -12.95 8.79
C ALA A 68 -7.43 -12.87 7.68
N ALA A 69 -6.14 -12.89 8.02
CA ALA A 69 -5.05 -12.92 7.04
C ALA A 69 -5.09 -14.16 6.15
N LYS A 70 -5.25 -15.35 6.74
CA LYS A 70 -5.36 -16.62 5.99
C LYS A 70 -6.57 -16.63 5.05
N ARG A 71 -7.75 -16.19 5.53
CA ARG A 71 -8.98 -16.15 4.72
C ARG A 71 -8.88 -15.13 3.60
N LEU A 72 -8.36 -13.94 3.87
CA LEU A 72 -8.20 -12.90 2.85
C LEU A 72 -7.16 -13.29 1.80
N CYS A 73 -6.03 -13.86 2.22
CA CYS A 73 -5.02 -14.40 1.31
C CYS A 73 -5.61 -15.53 0.45
N GLY A 74 -6.33 -16.48 1.06
CA GLY A 74 -6.99 -17.57 0.36
C GLY A 74 -8.02 -17.08 -0.66
N PHE A 75 -8.84 -16.10 -0.29
CA PHE A 75 -9.80 -15.47 -1.19
C PHE A 75 -9.10 -14.83 -2.39
N LEU A 76 -8.09 -13.99 -2.17
CA LEU A 76 -7.35 -13.33 -3.26
C LEU A 76 -6.65 -14.35 -4.18
N LYS A 77 -6.03 -15.38 -3.61
CA LYS A 77 -5.42 -16.47 -4.40
C LYS A 77 -6.46 -17.24 -5.20
N SER A 78 -7.65 -17.51 -4.66
CA SER A 78 -8.74 -18.17 -5.39
C SER A 78 -9.25 -17.35 -6.58
N LEU A 79 -9.07 -16.03 -6.57
CA LEU A 79 -9.40 -15.18 -7.72
C LEU A 79 -8.38 -15.33 -8.86
N GLY A 80 -7.14 -15.73 -8.57
CA GLY A 80 -6.03 -15.82 -9.52
C GLY A 80 -4.84 -14.90 -9.19
N VAL A 81 -4.77 -14.34 -7.98
CA VAL A 81 -3.62 -13.54 -7.53
C VAL A 81 -2.44 -14.46 -7.19
N HIS A 82 -1.24 -14.06 -7.60
CA HIS A 82 -0.02 -14.86 -7.41
C HIS A 82 0.61 -14.61 -6.04
N TYR A 83 0.72 -13.32 -5.68
CA TYR A 83 1.36 -12.88 -4.44
C TYR A 83 0.45 -11.97 -3.64
N VAL A 84 0.38 -12.20 -2.34
CA VAL A 84 -0.35 -11.35 -1.40
C VAL A 84 0.65 -10.96 -0.32
N PHE A 85 0.91 -9.67 -0.20
CA PHE A 85 1.87 -9.10 0.74
C PHE A 85 1.14 -8.28 1.80
N ASP A 86 1.61 -8.38 3.03
CA ASP A 86 1.26 -7.43 4.07
C ASP A 86 2.23 -6.24 4.00
N THR A 87 1.68 -5.02 3.99
CA THR A 87 2.47 -3.79 3.94
C THR A 87 3.08 -3.39 5.27
N THR A 88 2.81 -4.14 6.36
CA THR A 88 3.50 -3.98 7.65
C THR A 88 5.03 -3.97 7.50
N ILE A 89 5.58 -4.83 6.65
CA ILE A 89 7.02 -4.86 6.37
C ILE A 89 7.52 -3.52 5.80
N ALA A 90 6.78 -2.92 4.86
CA ALA A 90 7.14 -1.62 4.30
C ALA A 90 7.00 -0.50 5.34
N ALA A 91 5.99 -0.60 6.22
CA ALA A 91 5.84 0.32 7.34
C ALA A 91 7.01 0.22 8.33
N ASP A 92 7.49 -0.98 8.63
CA ASP A 92 8.65 -1.19 9.49
C ASP A 92 9.92 -0.55 8.91
N PHE A 93 10.16 -0.69 7.60
CA PHE A 93 11.27 0.02 6.93
C PHE A 93 11.10 1.54 7.04
N SER A 94 9.90 2.06 6.80
CA SER A 94 9.61 3.49 6.92
C SER A 94 9.92 4.02 8.33
N ILE A 95 9.57 3.26 9.37
CA ILE A 95 9.87 3.60 10.77
C ILE A 95 11.38 3.61 11.02
N LEU A 96 12.12 2.59 10.55
CA LEU A 96 13.57 2.52 10.74
C LEU A 96 14.29 3.71 10.10
N GLU A 97 13.92 4.09 8.88
CA GLU A 97 14.52 5.25 8.22
C GLU A 97 14.10 6.57 8.86
N SER A 98 12.80 6.72 9.20
CA SER A 98 12.32 7.92 9.91
C SER A 98 13.00 8.10 11.27
N GLN A 99 13.26 6.99 11.98
CA GLN A 99 13.98 7.01 13.25
C GLN A 99 15.43 7.47 13.06
N ARG A 100 16.14 6.94 12.05
CA ARG A 100 17.52 7.35 11.74
C ARG A 100 17.58 8.83 11.39
N GLU A 101 16.66 9.30 10.55
CA GLU A 101 16.56 10.70 10.18
C GLU A 101 16.29 11.59 11.40
N PHE A 102 15.35 11.20 12.26
CA PHE A 102 15.04 11.93 13.48
C PHE A 102 16.26 12.05 14.40
N VAL A 103 16.99 10.95 14.64
CA VAL A 103 18.19 10.96 15.49
C VAL A 103 19.27 11.88 14.92
N GLN A 104 19.51 11.84 13.60
CA GLN A 104 20.49 12.71 12.94
C GLN A 104 20.11 14.19 13.07
N ARG A 105 18.86 14.54 12.77
CA ARG A 105 18.33 15.90 12.92
C ARG A 105 18.41 16.39 14.36
N TYR A 106 18.02 15.55 15.32
CA TYR A 106 18.04 15.90 16.74
C TYR A 106 19.45 16.21 17.27
N GLN A 107 20.47 15.47 16.79
CA GLN A 107 21.87 15.72 17.14
C GLN A 107 22.38 17.06 16.59
N ARG A 108 21.90 17.48 15.41
CA ARG A 108 22.30 18.73 14.75
C ARG A 108 21.40 19.93 15.07
N ARG A 109 20.45 19.79 15.98
CA ARG A 109 19.43 20.83 16.30
C ARG A 109 19.98 22.21 16.65
N ASN A 110 21.21 22.31 17.16
CA ASN A 110 21.85 23.59 17.51
C ASN A 110 22.69 24.17 16.35
N GLN A 111 22.91 23.40 15.29
CA GLN A 111 23.76 23.75 14.14
C GLN A 111 22.92 24.04 12.88
N GLU A 112 21.72 23.46 12.78
CA GLU A 112 20.81 23.60 11.65
C GLU A 112 19.46 24.20 12.12
N GLU A 113 19.12 25.40 11.63
CA GLU A 113 17.92 26.17 12.03
C GLU A 113 16.58 25.44 11.74
N HIS A 114 16.59 24.46 10.84
CA HIS A 114 15.41 23.70 10.41
C HIS A 114 15.51 22.19 10.66
N ALA A 115 16.38 21.78 11.59
CA ALA A 115 16.49 20.37 11.95
C ALA A 115 15.19 19.80 12.54
N LEU A 116 14.45 20.60 13.32
CA LEU A 116 13.21 20.21 13.99
C LEU A 116 12.15 21.33 13.89
N PRO A 117 10.84 21.00 13.90
CA PRO A 117 10.27 19.65 14.02
C PRO A 117 10.40 18.81 12.74
N MET A 118 10.46 17.49 12.91
CA MET A 118 10.33 16.53 11.81
C MET A 118 8.87 16.05 11.74
N PHE A 119 8.24 16.19 10.59
CA PHE A 119 6.88 15.70 10.33
C PHE A 119 6.91 14.32 9.69
N ALA A 120 5.89 13.50 9.98
CA ALA A 120 5.71 12.24 9.28
C ALA A 120 5.21 12.49 7.85
N SER A 121 5.73 11.73 6.89
CA SER A 121 5.36 11.81 5.46
C SER A 121 4.61 10.58 4.96
N ALA A 122 4.31 9.62 5.84
CA ALA A 122 3.66 8.37 5.47
C ALA A 122 2.17 8.53 5.12
N CYS A 123 1.52 9.59 5.61
CA CYS A 123 0.15 9.92 5.24
C CYS A 123 0.15 10.83 4.01
N PRO A 124 -0.48 10.43 2.89
CA PRO A 124 -0.49 11.23 1.67
C PRO A 124 -1.38 12.48 1.75
N GLY A 125 -2.06 12.73 2.88
CA GLY A 125 -2.98 13.84 3.07
C GLY A 125 -3.17 14.22 4.52
#